data_AF-A0A1S4D0G4-F1
#
_entry.id   AF-A0A1S4D0G4-F1
#
_cell.length_a   1.000
_cell.length_b   1.000
_cell.length_c   1.000
_cell.angle_alpha   90.00
_cell.angle_beta   90.00
_cell.angle_gamma   90.00
#
_symmetry.space_group_name_H-M   'P 1'
#
loop_
_entity.id
_entity.type
_entity.pdbx_description
1 polymer ?
#
loop_
_entity_poly.entity_id
_entity_poly.type
_entity_poly.pdbx_seq_one_letter_code
_entity_poly.pdbx_strand_id
1 'polypeptide(L)'
;MVVVLVYVDDLLITRDSPIIIQQTKDDLQTSFKIKYLGELKYFLGIEFARNSDGILMHQHKYALELIVELGLSGSKPVSCPMEPNVKLTTAEFDTHTGTSDDTLFTDPGPYQRLLGKLLYLTVTRPNISFPVQSLS
;
A
#
# COMPACT_ATOMS: atom_id res chain seq x y z
N MET A 1 -10.42 7.65 25.82
CA MET A 1 -11.27 6.90 24.85
C MET A 1 -10.49 5.66 24.43
N VAL A 2 -11.06 4.45 24.46
CA VAL A 2 -10.42 3.29 23.79
C VAL A 2 -10.82 3.35 22.32
N VAL A 3 -9.88 3.15 21.41
CA VAL A 3 -10.19 2.93 20.00
C VAL A 3 -9.81 1.51 19.64
N VAL A 4 -10.75 0.78 19.05
CA VAL A 4 -10.54 -0.56 18.52
C VAL A 4 -10.82 -0.49 17.01
N LEU A 5 -9.78 -0.74 16.23
CA LEU A 5 -9.86 -0.90 14.78
C LEU A 5 -10.00 -2.39 14.47
N VAL A 6 -11.02 -2.75 13.71
CA VAL A 6 -11.34 -4.13 13.33
C VAL A 6 -11.21 -4.26 11.82
N TYR A 7 -10.40 -5.21 11.36
CA TYR A 7 -10.29 -5.57 9.95
C TYR A 7 -10.35 -7.08 9.80
N VAL A 8 -11.48 -7.58 9.30
CA VAL A 8 -11.74 -9.02 9.17
C VAL A 8 -11.43 -9.74 10.50
N ASP A 9 -10.32 -10.47 10.60
CA ASP A 9 -9.89 -11.21 11.78
C ASP A 9 -8.87 -10.47 12.66
N ASP A 10 -8.33 -9.34 12.19
CA ASP A 10 -7.31 -8.57 12.88
C ASP A 10 -7.91 -7.42 13.70
N LEU A 11 -7.48 -7.31 14.97
CA LEU A 11 -7.85 -6.22 15.88
C LEU A 11 -6.62 -5.38 16.26
N LEU A 12 -6.75 -4.05 16.15
CA LEU A 12 -5.79 -3.10 16.68
C LEU A 12 -6.44 -2.23 17.76
N ILE A 13 -5.89 -2.29 18.97
CA ILE A 13 -6.38 -1.54 20.13
C ILE A 13 -5.39 -0.42 20.44
N THR A 14 -5.89 0.81 20.59
CA THR A 14 -5.07 1.95 21.01
C THR A 14 -5.78 2.78 22.08
N ARG A 15 -4.99 3.25 23.06
CA ARG A 15 -5.43 4.12 24.14
C ARG A 15 -4.23 4.82 24.80
N ASP A 16 -4.51 5.92 25.50
CA ASP A 16 -3.58 6.72 26.31
C ASP A 16 -3.08 6.00 27.58
N SER A 17 -3.92 5.19 28.22
CA SER A 17 -3.59 4.47 29.45
C SER A 17 -3.34 2.97 29.22
N PRO A 18 -2.17 2.42 29.59
CA PRO A 18 -1.85 1.01 29.42
C PRO A 18 -2.72 0.09 30.28
N ILE A 19 -3.19 0.58 31.45
CA ILE A 19 -4.08 -0.17 32.34
C ILE A 19 -5.39 -0.51 31.62
N ILE A 20 -5.96 0.47 30.92
CA ILE A 20 -7.24 0.30 30.23
C ILE A 20 -7.06 -0.52 28.96
N ILE A 21 -5.89 -0.44 28.30
CA ILE A 21 -5.55 -1.39 27.23
C ILE A 21 -5.58 -2.82 27.77
N GLN A 22 -4.98 -3.07 28.94
CA GLN A 22 -4.95 -4.41 29.52
C GLN A 22 -6.34 -4.91 29.92
N GLN A 23 -7.18 -4.07 30.53
CA GLN A 23 -8.56 -4.42 30.84
C GLN A 23 -9.37 -4.76 29.58
N THR A 24 -9.26 -3.92 28.55
CA THR A 24 -9.95 -4.16 27.26
C THR A 24 -9.48 -5.46 26.62
N LYS A 25 -8.20 -5.80 26.78
CA LYS A 25 -7.66 -7.09 26.33
C LYS A 25 -8.34 -8.23 27.09
N ASP A 26 -8.29 -8.22 28.42
CA ASP A 26 -8.84 -9.31 29.22
C ASP A 26 -10.35 -9.53 28.95
N ASP A 27 -11.12 -8.46 28.76
CA ASP A 27 -12.54 -8.51 28.39
C ASP A 27 -12.78 -9.16 27.01
N LEU A 28 -11.95 -8.80 26.03
CA LEU A 28 -12.01 -9.35 24.67
C LEU A 28 -11.61 -10.84 24.64
N GLN A 29 -10.60 -11.24 25.42
CA GLN A 29 -10.19 -12.64 25.53
C GLN A 29 -11.22 -13.52 26.24
N THR A 30 -11.99 -12.94 27.17
CA THR A 30 -13.07 -13.65 27.85
C THR A 30 -14.26 -13.87 26.92
N SER A 31 -14.59 -12.88 26.10
CA SER A 31 -15.75 -12.92 25.21
C SER A 31 -15.48 -13.63 23.89
N PHE A 32 -14.23 -13.60 23.41
CA PHE A 32 -13.83 -14.11 22.10
C PHE A 32 -12.52 -14.88 22.19
N LYS A 33 -12.36 -15.90 21.33
CA LYS A 33 -11.11 -16.65 21.21
C LYS A 33 -10.05 -15.85 20.42
N ILE A 34 -9.49 -14.83 21.05
CA ILE A 34 -8.50 -13.93 20.45
C ILE A 34 -7.09 -14.22 21.00
N LYS A 35 -6.10 -14.16 20.12
CA LYS A 35 -4.68 -14.28 20.48
C LYS A 35 -4.01 -12.91 20.46
N TYR A 36 -3.30 -12.56 21.54
CA TYR A 36 -2.44 -11.37 21.53
C TYR A 36 -1.15 -11.64 20.78
N LEU A 37 -0.86 -10.78 19.80
CA LEU A 37 0.36 -10.82 19.00
C LEU A 37 1.47 -9.92 19.57
N GLY A 38 1.19 -9.21 20.66
CA GLY A 38 2.13 -8.29 21.31
C GLY A 38 1.99 -6.86 20.78
N GLU A 39 3.08 -6.12 20.79
CA GLU A 39 3.12 -4.76 20.26
C GLU A 39 2.93 -4.75 18.74
N LEU A 40 2.31 -3.67 18.23
CA LEU A 40 2.09 -3.47 16.81
C LEU A 40 3.42 -3.38 16.06
N LYS A 41 3.74 -4.44 15.31
CA LYS A 41 4.88 -4.51 14.38
C LYS A 41 4.44 -4.60 12.93
N TYR A 42 3.31 -5.27 12.67
CA TYR A 42 2.73 -5.47 11.35
C TYR A 42 1.21 -5.40 11.43
N PHE A 43 0.57 -4.69 10.51
CA PHE A 43 -0.89 -4.66 10.35
C PHE A 43 -1.23 -4.36 8.90
N LEU A 44 -2.08 -5.17 8.26
CA LEU A 44 -2.43 -5.07 6.83
C LEU A 44 -1.23 -5.12 5.86
N GLY A 45 -0.09 -5.69 6.26
CA GLY A 45 1.13 -5.64 5.43
C GLY A 45 1.85 -4.28 5.47
N ILE A 46 1.47 -3.42 6.42
CA ILE A 46 2.23 -2.24 6.82
C ILE A 46 3.09 -2.59 8.03
N GLU A 47 4.34 -2.18 7.99
CA GLU A 47 5.34 -2.38 9.02
C GLU A 47 5.43 -1.15 9.94
N PHE A 48 5.58 -1.39 11.23
CA PHE A 48 5.67 -0.36 12.25
C PHE A 48 6.97 -0.54 13.03
N ALA A 49 7.88 0.41 12.88
CA ALA A 49 9.06 0.53 13.73
C ALA A 49 8.84 1.64 14.76
N ARG A 50 9.34 1.44 15.98
CA ARG A 50 9.20 2.41 17.08
C ARG A 50 10.60 2.78 17.58
N ASN A 51 10.83 4.07 17.77
CA ASN A 51 12.04 4.60 18.40
C ASN A 51 11.65 5.66 19.44
N SER A 52 12.65 6.30 20.05
CA SER A 52 12.43 7.41 21.00
C SER A 52 11.68 8.60 20.40
N ASP A 53 11.76 8.76 19.08
CA ASP A 53 11.24 9.94 18.37
C ASP A 53 9.80 9.72 17.90
N GLY A 54 9.35 8.47 17.81
CA GLY A 54 7.98 8.12 17.46
C GLY A 54 7.83 6.76 16.78
N ILE A 55 6.85 6.70 15.87
CA ILE A 55 6.48 5.49 15.14
C ILE A 55 6.71 5.75 13.65
N LEU A 56 7.56 4.93 13.03
CA LEU A 56 7.79 4.91 11.60
C LEU A 56 6.93 3.83 10.94
N MET A 57 6.06 4.25 10.03
CA MET A 57 5.26 3.38 9.18
C MET A 57 5.96 3.17 7.83
N HIS A 58 6.15 1.94 7.39
CA HIS A 58 6.76 1.63 6.09
C HIS A 58 6.24 0.32 5.49
N GLN A 59 6.45 0.12 4.20
CA GLN A 59 6.05 -1.08 3.45
C GLN A 59 7.25 -1.62 2.64
N HIS A 60 8.42 -1.71 3.28
CA HIS A 60 9.67 -2.05 2.59
C HIS A 60 9.64 -3.46 2.01
N LYS A 61 9.17 -4.44 2.80
CA LYS A 61 9.00 -5.82 2.35
C LYS A 61 8.06 -5.91 1.13
N TYR A 62 6.91 -5.24 1.20
CA TYR A 62 5.94 -5.23 0.11
C TYR A 62 6.51 -4.61 -1.18
N ALA A 63 7.25 -3.50 -1.06
CA ALA A 63 7.90 -2.88 -2.21
C ALA A 63 8.94 -3.79 -2.85
N LEU A 64 9.75 -4.50 -2.05
CA LEU A 64 10.73 -5.46 -2.57
C LEU A 64 10.07 -6.67 -3.24
N GLU A 65 9.03 -7.23 -2.62
CA GLU A 65 8.27 -8.33 -3.21
C GLU A 65 7.64 -7.94 -4.55
N LEU A 66 7.10 -6.71 -4.66
CA LEU A 66 6.58 -6.17 -5.91
C LEU A 66 7.66 -6.04 -6.99
N ILE A 67 8.85 -5.56 -6.64
CA ILE A 67 9.99 -5.45 -7.58
C ILE A 67 10.42 -6.83 -8.08
N VAL A 68 10.49 -7.82 -7.19
CA VAL A 68 10.85 -9.20 -7.53
C VAL A 68 9.80 -9.83 -8.43
N GLU A 69 8.51 -9.65 -8.13
CA GLU A 69 7.40 -10.16 -8.92
C GLU A 69 7.42 -9.62 -10.35
N LEU A 70 7.79 -8.35 -10.52
CA LEU A 70 7.90 -7.71 -11.84
C LEU A 70 9.22 -8.02 -12.56
N GLY A 71 10.13 -8.77 -11.94
CA GLY A 71 11.44 -9.09 -12.51
C GLY A 71 12.39 -7.88 -12.58
N LEU A 72 12.16 -6.84 -11.75
CA LEU A 72 12.88 -5.56 -11.79
C LEU A 72 14.01 -5.46 -10.75
N SER A 73 14.42 -6.57 -10.13
CA SER A 73 15.45 -6.58 -9.07
C SER A 73 16.82 -6.03 -9.50
N GLY A 74 17.13 -6.08 -10.81
CA GLY A 74 18.37 -5.54 -11.38
C GLY A 74 18.24 -4.11 -11.92
N SER A 75 17.05 -3.50 -11.82
CA SER A 75 16.77 -2.19 -12.40
C SER A 75 17.46 -1.08 -11.61
N LYS A 76 17.93 -0.05 -12.33
CA LYS A 76 18.54 1.13 -11.70
C LYS A 76 17.45 2.01 -11.07
N PRO A 77 17.70 2.61 -9.89
CA PRO A 77 16.77 3.55 -9.30
C PRO A 77 16.64 4.80 -10.19
N VAL A 78 15.44 5.36 -10.25
CA VAL A 78 15.15 6.61 -10.95
C VAL A 78 14.65 7.64 -9.95
N SER A 79 15.09 8.90 -10.11
CA SER A 79 14.65 10.02 -9.26
C SER A 79 13.28 10.56 -9.68
N CYS A 80 12.96 10.47 -10.98
CA CYS A 80 11.70 10.90 -11.55
C CYS A 80 10.91 9.68 -12.04
N PRO A 81 9.80 9.30 -11.36
CA PRO A 81 9.08 8.05 -11.66
C PRO A 81 8.28 8.08 -12.97
N MET A 82 8.09 9.23 -13.59
CA MET A 82 7.40 9.39 -14.87
C MET A 82 8.01 10.55 -15.65
N GLU A 83 8.07 10.43 -16.97
CA GLU A 83 8.66 11.45 -17.82
C GLU A 83 7.87 12.77 -17.73
N PRO A 84 8.55 13.92 -17.60
CA PRO A 84 7.88 15.21 -17.58
C PRO A 84 7.24 15.50 -18.93
N ASN A 85 6.02 16.06 -18.90
CA ASN A 85 5.24 16.44 -20.09
C ASN A 85 4.82 15.25 -20.98
N VAL A 86 4.78 14.04 -20.46
CA VAL A 86 4.16 12.92 -21.18
C VAL A 86 2.69 13.25 -21.42
N LYS A 87 2.25 13.12 -22.67
CA LYS A 87 0.85 13.35 -23.07
C LYS A 87 0.20 12.00 -23.25
N LEU A 88 -0.61 11.61 -22.28
CA LEU A 88 -1.45 10.42 -22.40
C LEU A 88 -2.67 10.80 -23.25
N THR A 89 -2.84 10.11 -24.36
CA THR A 89 -3.98 10.26 -25.28
C THR A 89 -4.97 9.12 -25.08
N THR A 90 -6.22 9.35 -25.48
CA THR A 90 -7.22 8.29 -25.50
C THR A 90 -7.11 7.51 -26.81
N ALA A 91 -7.50 6.23 -26.80
CA ALA A 91 -7.58 5.45 -28.03
C ALA A 91 -8.51 6.09 -29.07
N GLU A 92 -9.57 6.78 -28.62
CA GLU A 92 -10.43 7.58 -29.50
C GLU A 92 -9.66 8.72 -30.16
N PHE A 93 -8.80 9.44 -29.42
CA PHE A 93 -7.97 10.49 -30.01
C PHE A 93 -6.99 9.92 -31.03
N ASP A 94 -6.31 8.82 -30.70
CA ASP A 94 -5.28 8.22 -31.56
C ASP A 94 -5.86 7.66 -32.87
N THR A 95 -7.05 7.06 -32.81
CA THR A 95 -7.79 6.62 -34.01
C THR A 95 -8.17 7.77 -34.93
N HIS A 96 -8.46 8.96 -34.39
CA HIS A 96 -8.78 10.14 -35.20
C HIS A 96 -7.52 10.82 -35.77
N THR A 97 -6.37 10.74 -35.10
CA THR A 97 -5.11 11.34 -35.57
C THR A 97 -4.29 10.41 -36.47
N GLY A 98 -4.72 9.17 -36.66
CA GLY A 98 -4.03 8.17 -37.49
C GLY A 98 -2.77 7.60 -36.83
N THR A 99 -2.66 7.71 -35.50
CA THR A 99 -1.55 7.15 -34.73
C THR A 99 -1.87 5.67 -34.46
N SER A 100 -1.15 4.74 -35.11
CA SER A 100 -1.46 3.30 -35.07
C SER A 100 -0.48 2.45 -34.28
N ASP A 101 0.52 3.05 -33.64
CA ASP A 101 1.60 2.30 -32.99
C ASP A 101 1.26 1.85 -31.55
N ASP A 102 0.15 2.34 -30.98
CA ASP A 102 -0.31 1.96 -29.63
C ASP A 102 -1.50 1.00 -29.71
N THR A 103 -1.21 -0.32 -29.68
CA THR A 103 -2.25 -1.34 -29.63
C THR A 103 -2.80 -1.50 -28.22
N LEU A 104 -4.13 -1.46 -28.08
CA LEU A 104 -4.81 -1.75 -26.82
C LEU A 104 -4.42 -3.15 -26.31
N PHE A 105 -4.28 -3.27 -24.99
CA PHE A 105 -4.09 -4.56 -24.35
C PHE A 105 -5.29 -5.46 -24.60
N THR A 106 -5.03 -6.69 -25.07
CA THR A 106 -6.06 -7.74 -25.20
C THR A 106 -6.67 -8.11 -23.85
N ASP A 107 -5.87 -8.06 -22.77
CA ASP A 107 -6.31 -8.25 -21.39
C ASP A 107 -5.76 -7.11 -20.51
N PRO A 108 -6.62 -6.24 -19.95
CA PRO A 108 -6.19 -5.15 -19.07
C PRO A 108 -5.88 -5.62 -17.63
N GLY A 109 -6.24 -6.87 -17.27
CA GLY A 109 -6.12 -7.39 -15.91
C GLY A 109 -4.72 -7.27 -15.28
N PRO A 110 -3.64 -7.66 -15.97
CA PRO A 110 -2.28 -7.52 -15.44
C PRO A 110 -1.90 -6.05 -15.13
N TYR A 111 -2.29 -5.13 -16.00
CA TYR A 111 -2.05 -3.69 -15.82
C TYR A 111 -2.83 -3.15 -14.62
N GLN A 112 -4.13 -3.42 -14.55
CA GLN A 112 -4.98 -2.99 -13.44
C GLN A 112 -4.51 -3.59 -12.09
N ARG A 113 -4.07 -4.84 -12.09
CA ARG A 113 -3.49 -5.48 -10.89
C ARG A 113 -2.21 -4.78 -10.44
N LEU A 114 -1.33 -4.42 -11.38
CA LEU A 114 -0.11 -3.67 -11.07
C LEU A 114 -0.45 -2.29 -10.50
N LEU A 115 -1.37 -1.56 -11.12
CA LEU A 115 -1.82 -0.28 -10.61
C LEU A 115 -2.42 -0.39 -9.21
N GLY A 116 -3.23 -1.42 -8.94
CA GLY A 116 -3.77 -1.66 -7.60
C GLY A 116 -2.67 -1.87 -6.55
N LYS A 117 -1.61 -2.61 -6.90
CA LYS A 117 -0.44 -2.81 -6.03
C LYS A 117 0.34 -1.52 -5.80
N LEU A 118 0.54 -0.72 -6.86
CA LEU A 118 1.21 0.57 -6.75
C LEU A 118 0.40 1.57 -5.93
N LEU A 119 -0.92 1.61 -6.12
CA LEU A 119 -1.84 2.43 -5.34
C LEU A 119 -1.75 2.08 -3.86
N TYR A 120 -1.70 0.79 -3.52
CA TYR A 120 -1.49 0.36 -2.14
C TYR A 120 -0.16 0.83 -1.55
N LEU A 121 0.91 0.86 -2.37
CA LEU A 121 2.22 1.35 -1.96
C LEU A 121 2.25 2.88 -1.72
N THR A 122 1.37 3.65 -2.37
CA THR A 122 1.30 5.12 -2.17
C THR A 122 1.01 5.52 -0.72
N VAL A 123 0.41 4.63 0.08
CA VAL A 123 0.12 4.85 1.51
C VAL A 123 1.37 5.24 2.29
N THR A 124 2.52 4.61 2.00
CA THR A 124 3.81 4.94 2.65
C THR A 124 4.83 5.58 1.71
N ARG A 125 4.53 5.65 0.41
CA ARG A 125 5.40 6.23 -0.64
C ARG A 125 4.67 7.31 -1.44
N PRO A 126 4.42 8.50 -0.86
CA PRO A 126 3.71 9.58 -1.55
C PRO A 126 4.46 10.11 -2.79
N ASN A 127 5.78 9.85 -2.87
CA ASN A 127 6.61 10.29 -3.99
C ASN A 127 6.24 9.65 -5.35
N ILE A 128 5.44 8.58 -5.35
CA ILE A 128 4.91 7.94 -6.57
C ILE A 128 3.40 8.17 -6.76
N SER A 129 2.74 8.97 -5.93
CA SER A 129 1.29 9.17 -6.03
C SER A 129 0.89 9.81 -7.36
N PHE A 130 1.60 10.84 -7.81
CA PHE A 130 1.33 11.51 -9.08
C PHE A 130 1.36 10.58 -10.30
N PRO A 131 2.45 9.80 -10.56
CA PRO A 131 2.50 8.93 -11.72
C PRO A 131 1.48 7.80 -11.64
N VAL A 132 1.24 7.23 -10.45
CA VAL A 132 0.23 6.17 -10.27
C VAL A 132 -1.17 6.70 -10.55
N GLN A 133 -1.49 7.91 -10.09
CA GLN A 133 -2.79 8.54 -10.36
C GLN A 133 -2.95 8.93 -11.83
N SER A 134 -1.87 9.36 -12.50
CA SER A 134 -1.91 9.72 -13.92
C SER A 134 -2.15 8.52 -14.83
N LEU A 135 -1.77 7.33 -14.37
CA LEU A 135 -1.91 6.06 -15.09
C LEU A 135 -3.19 5.28 -14.75
N SER A 136 -3.91 5.68 -13.70
CA SER A 136 -5.15 5.04 -13.26
C SER A 136 -6.36 5.44 -14.09
#